data_AF-A0A1I8B232-F1
#
_entry.id   AF-A0A1I8B232-F1
#
_cell.length_a   1.000
_cell.length_b   1.000
_cell.length_c   1.000
_cell.angle_alpha   90.00
_cell.angle_beta   90.00
_cell.angle_gamma   90.00
#
_symmetry.space_group_name_H-M   'P 1'
#
loop_
_entity.id
_entity.type
_entity.pdbx_description
1 polymer ?
#
loop_
_entity_poly.entity_id
_entity_poly.type
_entity_poly.pdbx_seq_one_letter_code
_entity_poly.pdbx_strand_id
1 'polypeptide(L)'
;MYNLPLESKLDIFKHLNINQLTSVRQTNNYFNALIGRYEGELARKDFHFINLGELSRSNYYNDDQFVNIEDGVFELKITSQLMEKYIETSKDYSNITFNEIRFYLMWWDLFNLSERAELIEKSKPYHSFKYTYHLTNIHNPNVKFSIYFIEHIDTIGLFRIERING
;
A
#
# COMPACT_ATOMS: atom_id res chain seq x y z
N MET A 1 -20.83 -24.66 -12.39
CA MET A 1 -19.38 -24.38 -12.30
C MET A 1 -18.54 -25.59 -11.88
N TYR A 2 -18.99 -26.47 -10.97
CA TYR A 2 -18.21 -27.63 -10.51
C TYR A 2 -17.74 -28.60 -11.61
N ASN A 3 -18.59 -28.87 -12.61
CA ASN A 3 -18.31 -29.83 -13.68
C ASN A 3 -17.45 -29.28 -14.84
N LEU A 4 -17.04 -28.01 -14.77
CA LEU A 4 -16.17 -27.44 -15.79
C LEU A 4 -14.72 -27.92 -15.60
N PRO A 5 -13.93 -28.01 -16.67
CA PRO A 5 -12.48 -28.11 -16.57
C PRO A 5 -11.88 -26.94 -15.78
N LEU A 6 -10.70 -27.15 -15.22
CA LEU A 6 -10.00 -26.15 -14.41
C LEU A 6 -9.76 -24.86 -15.20
N GLU A 7 -9.26 -25.00 -16.42
CA GLU A 7 -8.92 -23.93 -17.34
C GLU A 7 -10.15 -23.06 -17.64
N SER A 8 -11.30 -23.70 -17.89
CA SER A 8 -12.56 -22.99 -18.12
C SER A 8 -13.04 -22.20 -16.89
N LYS A 9 -12.79 -22.70 -15.67
CA LYS A 9 -13.11 -21.96 -14.43
C LYS A 9 -12.23 -20.71 -14.31
N LEU A 10 -10.93 -20.86 -14.57
CA LEU A 10 -9.98 -19.75 -14.50
C LEU A 10 -10.30 -18.69 -15.56
N ASP A 11 -10.64 -19.10 -16.79
CA ASP A 11 -11.07 -18.17 -17.82
C ASP A 11 -12.33 -17.41 -17.43
N ILE A 12 -13.32 -18.06 -16.80
CA ILE A 12 -14.48 -17.34 -16.25
C ILE A 12 -14.04 -16.32 -15.20
N PHE A 13 -13.16 -16.70 -14.26
CA PHE A 13 -12.70 -15.81 -13.20
C PHE A 13 -11.95 -14.58 -13.70
N LYS A 14 -11.18 -14.69 -14.78
CA LYS A 14 -10.50 -13.55 -15.41
C LYS A 14 -11.45 -12.46 -15.91
N HIS A 15 -12.71 -12.79 -16.16
CA HIS A 15 -13.74 -11.85 -16.63
C HIS A 15 -14.60 -11.27 -15.50
N LEU A 16 -14.39 -11.70 -14.25
CA LEU A 16 -15.12 -11.17 -13.10
C LEU A 16 -14.43 -9.90 -12.58
N ASN A 17 -15.22 -8.89 -12.19
CA ASN A 17 -14.70 -7.76 -11.43
C ASN A 17 -14.43 -8.14 -9.97
N ILE A 18 -13.75 -7.27 -9.21
CA ILE A 18 -13.34 -7.56 -7.83
C ILE A 18 -14.51 -7.91 -6.91
N ASN A 19 -15.67 -7.23 -7.04
CA ASN A 19 -16.85 -7.49 -6.21
C ASN A 19 -17.45 -8.87 -6.51
N GLN A 20 -17.51 -9.24 -7.80
CA GLN A 20 -17.96 -10.55 -8.23
C GLN A 20 -17.00 -11.65 -7.78
N LEU A 21 -15.69 -11.43 -7.90
CA LEU A 21 -14.67 -12.39 -7.48
C LEU A 21 -14.71 -12.61 -5.95
N THR A 22 -14.84 -11.54 -5.17
CA THR A 22 -15.02 -11.62 -3.71
C THR A 22 -16.29 -12.38 -3.34
N SER A 23 -17.41 -12.14 -4.05
CA SER A 23 -18.65 -12.88 -3.85
C SER A 23 -18.49 -14.38 -4.13
N VAL A 24 -17.71 -14.75 -5.15
CA VAL A 24 -17.38 -16.15 -5.48
C VAL A 24 -16.49 -16.79 -4.40
N ARG A 25 -15.54 -16.04 -3.82
CA ARG A 25 -14.72 -16.52 -2.69
C ARG A 25 -15.59 -16.83 -1.47
N GLN A 26 -16.57 -15.98 -1.18
CA GLN A 26 -17.45 -16.13 -0.01
C GLN A 26 -18.48 -17.25 -0.16
N THR A 27 -18.81 -17.66 -1.39
CA THR A 27 -19.86 -18.67 -1.60
C THR A 27 -19.42 -20.10 -1.28
N ASN A 28 -18.14 -20.43 -1.46
CA ASN A 28 -17.63 -21.77 -1.16
C ASN A 28 -16.10 -21.83 -0.96
N ASN A 29 -15.65 -22.59 0.04
CA ASN A 29 -14.23 -22.82 0.35
C ASN A 29 -13.40 -23.36 -0.82
N TYR A 30 -13.99 -24.19 -1.70
CA TYR A 30 -13.33 -24.67 -2.92
C TYR A 30 -12.94 -23.52 -3.84
N PHE A 31 -13.86 -22.59 -4.11
CA PHE A 31 -13.56 -21.45 -4.97
C PHE A 31 -12.63 -20.44 -4.30
N ASN A 32 -12.76 -20.25 -2.98
CA ASN A 32 -11.79 -19.45 -2.23
C ASN A 32 -10.36 -20.01 -2.36
N ALA A 33 -10.20 -21.32 -2.14
CA ALA A 33 -8.90 -21.99 -2.27
C ALA A 33 -8.39 -21.97 -3.72
N LEU A 34 -9.27 -22.15 -4.70
CA LEU A 34 -8.93 -22.11 -6.12
C LEU A 34 -8.47 -20.72 -6.54
N ILE A 35 -9.22 -19.67 -6.20
CA ILE A 35 -8.86 -18.27 -6.48
C ILE A 35 -7.54 -17.92 -5.79
N GLY A 36 -7.36 -18.29 -4.52
CA GLY A 36 -6.09 -18.05 -3.81
C GLY A 36 -4.90 -18.74 -4.45
N ARG A 37 -5.06 -19.97 -4.97
CA ARG A 37 -3.98 -20.68 -5.68
C ARG A 37 -3.56 -19.98 -6.98
N TYR A 38 -4.50 -19.36 -7.68
CA TYR A 38 -4.30 -18.73 -8.99
C TYR A 38 -4.34 -17.19 -8.94
N GLU A 39 -4.17 -16.59 -7.76
CA GLU A 39 -4.25 -15.13 -7.56
C GLU A 39 -3.20 -14.34 -8.35
N GLY A 40 -2.11 -14.99 -8.79
CA GLY A 40 -1.13 -14.42 -9.72
C GLY A 40 -1.58 -14.36 -11.18
N GLU A 41 -2.53 -15.20 -11.57
CA GLU A 41 -3.04 -15.33 -12.96
C GLU A 41 -4.40 -14.66 -13.16
N LEU A 42 -5.12 -14.40 -12.07
CA LEU A 42 -6.39 -13.69 -12.08
C LEU A 42 -6.15 -12.18 -12.12
N ALA A 43 -7.02 -11.46 -12.82
CA ALA A 43 -6.83 -10.06 -13.21
C ALA A 43 -6.43 -9.18 -12.01
N ARG A 44 -5.13 -8.87 -11.94
CA ARG A 44 -4.60 -7.82 -11.07
C ARG A 44 -4.86 -6.51 -11.78
N LYS A 45 -5.54 -5.58 -11.11
CA LYS A 45 -5.41 -4.19 -11.50
C LYS A 45 -4.08 -3.74 -10.94
N ASP A 46 -3.15 -3.41 -11.83
CA ASP A 46 -1.89 -2.81 -11.40
C ASP A 46 -2.21 -1.43 -10.83
N PHE A 47 -1.82 -1.22 -9.58
CA PHE A 47 -1.93 0.08 -8.92
C PHE A 47 -0.53 0.66 -8.81
N HIS A 48 -0.30 1.79 -9.47
CA HIS A 48 1.00 2.47 -9.40
C HIS A 48 1.22 3.13 -8.04
N PHE A 49 0.17 3.67 -7.43
CA PHE A 49 0.23 4.30 -6.11
C PHE A 49 -1.08 4.15 -5.34
N ILE A 50 -0.99 4.27 -4.01
CA ILE A 50 -2.13 4.40 -3.08
C ILE A 50 -2.02 5.77 -2.41
N ASN A 51 -3.08 6.59 -2.49
CA ASN A 51 -3.17 7.86 -1.79
C ASN A 51 -4.09 7.70 -0.57
N LEU A 52 -3.59 8.11 0.59
CA LEU A 52 -4.32 8.16 1.85
C LEU A 52 -4.27 9.60 2.34
N GLY A 53 -5.38 10.14 2.82
CA GLY A 53 -5.40 11.52 3.29
C GLY A 53 -6.60 11.82 4.16
N GLU A 54 -6.43 12.78 5.05
CA GLU A 54 -7.53 13.29 5.86
C GLU A 54 -8.34 14.29 5.03
N LEU A 55 -9.64 14.02 4.89
CA LEU A 55 -10.57 14.78 4.06
C LEU A 55 -10.86 16.16 4.69
N SER A 56 -9.89 17.07 4.63
CA SER A 56 -10.12 18.48 4.93
C SER A 56 -10.67 19.19 3.68
N ARG A 57 -11.98 19.01 3.40
CA ARG A 57 -12.78 19.83 2.46
C ARG A 57 -12.13 20.18 1.10
N SER A 58 -11.30 19.32 0.55
CA SER A 58 -10.55 19.63 -0.66
C SER A 58 -11.18 18.93 -1.87
N ASN A 59 -11.82 19.71 -2.75
CA ASN A 59 -12.41 19.31 -4.03
C ASN A 59 -11.36 18.92 -5.11
N TYR A 60 -10.15 18.48 -4.73
CA TYR A 60 -8.99 18.52 -5.63
C TYR A 60 -8.75 17.28 -6.48
N TYR A 61 -9.43 16.16 -6.26
CA TYR A 61 -9.21 14.94 -7.07
C TYR A 61 -10.54 14.30 -7.45
N ASN A 62 -11.01 14.60 -8.67
CA ASN A 62 -12.27 14.06 -9.20
C ASN A 62 -12.16 12.59 -9.67
N ASP A 63 -10.95 12.03 -9.74
CA ASP A 63 -10.70 10.69 -10.28
C ASP A 63 -10.40 9.62 -9.21
N ASP A 64 -10.39 10.00 -7.92
CA ASP A 64 -10.08 9.06 -6.84
C ASP A 64 -11.30 8.20 -6.50
N GLN A 65 -11.10 6.88 -6.43
CA GLN A 65 -12.10 5.95 -5.90
C GLN A 65 -11.96 5.87 -4.39
N PHE A 66 -13.01 6.29 -3.67
CA PHE A 66 -13.06 6.19 -2.23
C PHE A 66 -13.22 4.73 -1.79
N VAL A 67 -12.38 4.30 -0.86
CA VAL A 67 -12.52 3.01 -0.17
C VAL A 67 -13.13 3.28 1.19
N ASN A 68 -14.30 2.68 1.47
CA ASN A 68 -14.87 2.72 2.80
C ASN A 68 -14.08 1.79 3.72
N ILE A 69 -13.38 2.37 4.70
CA ILE A 69 -12.61 1.62 5.70
C ILE A 69 -13.52 0.82 6.65
N GLU A 70 -14.79 1.23 6.81
CA GLU A 70 -15.77 0.53 7.63
C GLU A 70 -16.29 -0.76 6.99
N ASP A 71 -16.05 -0.98 5.70
CA ASP A 71 -16.41 -2.21 5.00
C ASP A 71 -15.57 -3.42 5.49
N GLY A 72 -14.62 -3.20 6.41
CA GLY A 72 -13.79 -4.24 7.03
C GLY A 72 -12.76 -4.85 6.08
N VAL A 73 -12.66 -4.34 4.84
CA VAL A 73 -11.69 -4.79 3.83
C VAL A 73 -10.26 -4.42 4.24
N PHE A 74 -10.09 -3.35 5.01
CA PHE A 74 -8.79 -2.89 5.50
C PHE A 74 -8.87 -2.41 6.96
N GLU A 75 -8.46 -3.24 7.92
CA GLU A 75 -8.16 -2.77 9.29
C GLU A 75 -6.79 -2.09 9.32
N LEU A 76 -6.75 -0.81 8.95
CA LEU A 76 -5.52 -0.03 8.92
C LEU A 76 -5.54 1.06 10.01
N LYS A 77 -5.03 0.74 11.20
CA LYS A 77 -4.61 1.77 12.18
C LYS A 77 -3.24 2.32 11.77
N ILE A 78 -3.22 3.19 10.77
CA ILE A 78 -1.95 3.67 10.22
C ILE A 78 -1.38 4.74 11.13
N THR A 79 -0.29 4.39 11.80
CA THR A 79 0.67 5.36 12.32
C THR A 79 1.95 5.23 11.50
N SER A 80 2.69 6.33 11.35
CA SER A 80 3.98 6.35 10.67
C SER A 80 4.95 5.27 11.19
N GLN A 81 5.04 5.13 12.51
CA GLN A 81 5.89 4.13 13.17
C GLN A 81 5.48 2.69 12.86
N LEU A 82 4.17 2.40 12.82
CA LEU A 82 3.69 1.07 12.48
C LEU A 82 4.01 0.72 11.03
N MET A 83 3.89 1.69 10.12
CA MET A 83 4.16 1.49 8.70
C MET A 83 5.64 1.23 8.42
N GLU A 84 6.53 1.98 9.06
CA GLU A 84 7.97 1.75 8.99
C GLU A 84 8.32 0.34 9.49
N LYS A 85 7.86 -0.03 10.69
CA LYS A 85 8.13 -1.34 11.27
C LYS A 85 7.63 -2.46 10.36
N TYR A 86 6.46 -2.29 9.76
CA TYR A 86 5.91 -3.27 8.82
C TYR A 86 6.83 -3.44 7.60
N ILE A 87 7.30 -2.34 7.02
CA ILE A 87 8.18 -2.37 5.84
C ILE A 87 9.56 -2.95 6.17
N GLU A 88 10.10 -2.59 7.33
CA GLU A 88 11.41 -3.04 7.78
C GLU A 88 11.44 -4.53 8.12
N THR A 89 10.35 -5.04 8.72
CA THR A 89 10.30 -6.38 9.33
C THR A 89 9.42 -7.38 8.59
N SER A 90 8.66 -6.96 7.57
CA SER A 90 7.88 -7.90 6.76
C SER A 90 8.82 -8.95 6.15
N LYS A 91 8.39 -10.22 6.19
CA LYS A 91 9.07 -11.37 5.58
C LYS A 91 8.51 -11.70 4.21
N ASP A 92 7.28 -11.27 3.95
CA ASP A 92 6.55 -11.56 2.73
C ASP A 92 6.22 -10.25 2.01
N TYR A 93 6.89 -10.04 0.88
CA TYR A 93 6.72 -8.87 0.02
C TYR A 93 5.86 -9.18 -1.21
N SER A 94 5.37 -10.41 -1.38
CA SER A 94 4.52 -10.74 -2.54
C SER A 94 3.23 -9.94 -2.53
N ASN A 95 2.82 -9.48 -1.35
CA ASN A 95 1.62 -8.68 -1.13
C ASN A 95 1.89 -7.16 -1.17
N ILE A 96 3.16 -6.73 -1.25
CA ILE A 96 3.52 -5.33 -1.48
C ILE A 96 3.57 -5.11 -3.00
N THR A 97 2.38 -4.95 -3.59
CA THR A 97 2.20 -4.77 -5.04
C THR A 97 2.17 -3.31 -5.47
N PHE A 98 2.19 -2.37 -4.52
CA PHE A 98 2.27 -0.94 -4.81
C PHE A 98 3.72 -0.52 -5.01
N ASN A 99 3.98 0.36 -5.98
CA ASN A 99 5.28 1.02 -6.09
C ASN A 99 5.40 2.17 -5.08
N GLU A 100 4.26 2.77 -4.71
CA GLU A 100 4.25 3.96 -3.88
C GLU A 100 2.99 4.05 -2.98
N ILE A 101 3.17 4.51 -1.74
CA ILE A 101 2.08 4.98 -0.89
C ILE A 101 2.34 6.43 -0.52
N ARG A 102 1.32 7.28 -0.65
CA ARG A 102 1.35 8.68 -0.25
C ARG A 102 0.32 8.96 0.82
N PHE A 103 0.70 9.77 1.78
CA PHE A 103 -0.09 10.27 2.88
C PHE A 103 -0.10 11.78 2.79
N TYR A 104 -1.26 12.35 2.45
CA TYR A 104 -1.42 13.80 2.29
C TYR A 104 -2.23 14.36 3.45
N LEU A 105 -1.82 15.53 3.95
CA LEU A 105 -2.57 16.30 4.96
C LEU A 105 -2.84 15.52 6.25
N MET A 106 -2.02 14.52 6.55
CA MET A 106 -2.12 13.79 7.81
C MET A 106 -1.34 14.56 8.85
N TRP A 107 -1.98 15.08 9.90
CA TRP A 107 -1.29 15.83 10.94
C TRP A 107 -0.62 14.88 11.93
N TRP A 108 0.33 14.08 11.43
CA TRP A 108 1.04 13.10 12.25
C TRP A 108 2.07 13.79 13.15
N ASP A 109 2.16 13.28 14.37
CA ASP A 109 3.26 13.59 15.27
C ASP A 109 4.59 13.26 14.60
N LEU A 110 5.60 14.07 14.91
CA LEU A 110 6.98 13.74 14.57
C LEU A 110 7.35 12.37 15.12
N PHE A 111 8.01 11.57 14.29
CA PHE A 111 8.51 10.27 14.68
C PHE A 111 9.96 10.14 14.24
N ASN A 112 10.69 9.33 14.99
CA ASN A 112 12.02 8.92 14.61
C ASN A 112 11.92 7.69 13.73
N LEU A 113 12.68 7.71 12.63
CA LEU A 113 12.91 6.50 11.85
C LEU A 113 13.88 5.56 12.61
N SER A 114 13.85 4.30 12.24
CA SER A 114 14.82 3.25 12.60
C SER A 114 16.24 3.76 12.41
N GLU A 115 17.14 3.37 13.31
CA GLU A 115 18.58 3.66 13.19
C GLU A 115 19.19 3.11 11.89
N ARG A 116 18.51 2.16 11.23
CA ARG A 116 18.90 1.58 9.95
C ARG A 116 18.46 2.43 8.75
N ALA A 117 17.63 3.45 8.94
CA ALA A 117 17.24 4.38 7.90
C ALA A 117 18.41 5.36 7.62
N GLU A 118 18.90 5.34 6.40
CA GLU A 118 19.98 6.21 5.94
C GLU A 118 19.40 7.52 5.44
N LEU A 119 19.81 8.66 6.00
CA LEU A 119 19.41 9.97 5.51
C LEU A 119 20.13 10.27 4.18
N ILE A 120 19.34 10.46 3.12
CA ILE A 120 19.85 10.74 1.77
C ILE A 120 19.80 12.23 1.45
N GLU A 121 18.69 12.87 1.81
CA GLU A 121 18.48 14.29 1.53
C GLU A 121 17.81 14.97 2.72
N LYS A 122 18.35 16.13 3.08
CA LYS A 122 17.67 17.09 3.96
C LYS A 122 17.72 18.46 3.31
N SER A 123 16.56 19.06 3.07
CA SER A 123 16.46 20.41 2.52
C SER A 123 15.43 21.23 3.28
N LYS A 124 15.57 22.56 3.23
CA LYS A 124 14.68 23.50 3.94
C LYS A 124 13.99 24.44 2.94
N PRO A 125 12.89 24.00 2.30
CA PRO A 125 12.07 24.89 1.48
C PRO A 125 11.21 25.79 2.37
N TYR A 126 11.41 27.12 2.30
CA TYR A 126 10.61 28.11 3.04
C TYR A 126 10.51 27.82 4.56
N HIS A 127 9.30 27.47 5.03
CA HIS A 127 8.95 27.21 6.42
C HIS A 127 8.79 25.71 6.74
N SER A 128 9.30 24.82 5.87
CA SER A 128 9.30 23.39 6.12
C SER A 128 10.68 22.75 5.98
N PHE A 129 10.79 21.54 6.51
CA PHE A 129 11.91 20.66 6.27
C PHE A 129 11.46 19.48 5.43
N LYS A 130 12.22 19.20 4.38
CA LYS A 130 12.06 18.02 3.54
C LYS A 130 13.15 17.01 3.93
N TYR A 131 12.73 15.76 4.09
CA TYR A 131 13.61 14.65 4.34
C TYR A 131 13.38 13.51 3.37
N THR A 132 14.46 12.88 2.94
CA THR A 132 14.45 11.64 2.17
C THR A 132 15.39 10.66 2.85
N TYR A 133 14.88 9.47 3.19
CA TYR A 133 15.62 8.39 3.79
C TYR A 133 15.55 7.14 2.92
N HIS A 134 16.59 6.33 2.93
CA HIS A 134 16.54 4.97 2.40
C HIS A 134 16.52 3.96 3.54
N LEU A 135 15.60 3.00 3.46
CA LEU A 135 15.50 1.91 4.40
C LEU A 135 15.61 0.58 3.66
N THR A 136 16.55 -0.26 4.11
CA THR A 136 16.72 -1.61 3.57
C THR A 136 16.04 -2.60 4.51
N ASN A 137 15.27 -3.53 3.96
CA ASN A 137 14.61 -4.54 4.78
C ASN A 137 15.63 -5.46 5.50
N ILE A 138 15.35 -5.88 6.74
CA ILE A 138 16.25 -6.76 7.53
C ILE A 138 16.38 -8.19 6.98
N HIS A 139 15.33 -8.71 6.36
CA HIS A 139 15.21 -10.08 5.87
C HIS A 139 15.57 -10.20 4.38
N ASN A 140 15.49 -9.12 3.61
CA ASN A 140 15.86 -9.12 2.19
C ASN A 140 16.60 -7.82 1.78
N PRO A 141 17.94 -7.82 1.72
CA PRO A 141 18.74 -6.65 1.37
C PRO A 141 18.49 -6.08 -0.05
N ASN A 142 17.90 -6.89 -0.94
CA ASN A 142 17.53 -6.44 -2.29
C ASN A 142 16.23 -5.63 -2.30
N VAL A 143 15.48 -5.63 -1.19
CA VAL A 143 14.25 -4.84 -1.05
C VAL A 143 14.59 -3.57 -0.28
N LYS A 144 14.52 -2.44 -0.98
CA LYS A 144 14.79 -1.11 -0.45
C LYS A 144 13.61 -0.19 -0.65
N PHE A 145 13.45 0.74 0.27
CA PHE A 145 12.40 1.74 0.24
C PHE A 145 12.99 3.14 0.40
N SER A 146 12.44 4.08 -0.35
CA SER A 146 12.63 5.51 -0.15
C SER A 146 11.47 6.04 0.68
N ILE A 147 11.79 6.64 1.82
CA ILE A 147 10.84 7.28 2.72
C ILE A 147 11.04 8.78 2.60
N TYR A 148 10.00 9.48 2.20
CA TYR A 148 10.03 10.91 1.98
C TYR A 148 8.98 11.59 2.86
N PHE A 149 9.35 12.67 3.54
CA PHE A 149 8.36 13.46 4.27
C PHE A 149 8.70 14.95 4.38
N ILE A 150 7.64 15.74 4.56
CA ILE A 150 7.72 17.18 4.82
C ILE A 150 7.22 17.47 6.23
N GLU A 151 8.10 18.07 7.03
CA GLU A 151 7.83 18.58 8.37
C GLU A 151 7.42 20.07 8.31
N HIS A 152 6.30 20.39 8.94
CA HIS A 152 5.74 21.73 9.12
C HIS A 152 5.39 21.96 10.59
N ILE A 153 6.05 22.90 11.27
CA ILE A 153 5.73 23.38 12.63
C ILE A 153 5.30 22.21 13.53
N ASP A 154 6.23 21.26 13.73
CA ASP A 154 6.09 20.08 14.60
C ASP A 154 5.12 18.98 14.12
N THR A 155 4.67 19.02 12.86
CA THR A 155 3.81 17.99 12.26
C THR A 155 4.31 17.56 10.89
N ILE A 156 3.89 16.39 10.39
CA ILE A 156 4.30 15.88 9.07
C ILE A 156 3.18 16.06 8.06
N GLY A 157 3.22 17.10 7.23
CA GLY A 157 2.13 17.40 6.29
C GLY A 157 2.06 16.48 5.06
N LEU A 158 3.16 15.82 4.72
CA LEU A 158 3.27 14.89 3.60
C LEU A 158 4.21 13.76 3.99
N PHE A 159 3.80 12.52 3.75
CA PHE A 159 4.64 11.34 3.95
C PHE A 159 4.46 10.38 2.77
N ARG A 160 5.55 9.84 2.23
CA ARG A 160 5.58 8.95 1.07
C ARG A 160 6.52 7.80 1.37
N ILE A 161 6.12 6.61 0.95
CA ILE A 161 6.98 5.44 0.88
C ILE A 161 6.97 4.99 -0.57
N GLU A 162 8.15 4.79 -1.13
CA GLU A 162 8.34 4.28 -2.48
C GLU A 162 9.28 3.09 -2.45
N ARG A 163 8.94 2.02 -3.17
CA ARG A 163 9.86 0.91 -3.36
C ARG A 163 10.91 1.31 -4.39
N ILE A 164 12.18 1.13 -4.03
CA ILE A 164 13.30 1.34 -4.95
C ILE A 164 13.44 0.07 -5.77
N ASN A 165 13.03 0.11 -7.03
CA ASN A 165 13.28 -0.97 -7.96
C ASN A 165 14.74 -0.89 -8.42
N GLY A 166 15.51 -1.94 -8.12
CA GLY A 166 16.89 -2.10 -8.57
C GLY A 166 17.00 -2.61 -10.00
#